data_AF-A0A530BP24-F1
#
_entry.id   AF-A0A530BP24-F1
#
_cell.length_a   1.000
_cell.length_b   1.000
_cell.length_c   1.000
_cell.angle_alpha   90.00
_cell.angle_beta   90.00
_cell.angle_gamma   90.00
#
_symmetry.space_group_name_H-M   'P 1'
#
loop_
_entity.id
_entity.type
_entity.pdbx_description
1 polymer ?
#
loop_
_entity_poly.entity_id
_entity_poly.type
_entity_poly.pdbx_seq_one_letter_code
_entity_poly.pdbx_strand_id
1 'polypeptide(L)'
;MTSFHLVEASIADQRHALEQGTVTSVELTGAYLRPIAHYDRHGIALNAVPIFNPKMFEEAAASDRRRRQGKTLGPLDGIPYTAKDSYKAKGLTVAAGSHAFEHLVATDDSFTIARL
;
A
#
# COMPACT_ATOMS: atom_id res chain seq x y z
N MET A 1 -19.45 17.30 3.41
CA MET A 1 -18.68 16.14 2.88
C MET A 1 -17.98 15.52 4.06
N THR A 2 -18.33 14.29 4.40
CA THR A 2 -17.79 13.55 5.55
C THR A 2 -16.30 13.32 5.32
N SER A 3 -15.45 13.97 6.12
CA SER A 3 -14.01 13.74 6.11
C SER A 3 -13.75 12.31 6.60
N PHE A 4 -13.28 11.42 5.73
CA PHE A 4 -12.79 10.11 6.15
C PHE A 4 -11.53 10.29 7.01
N HIS A 5 -11.59 9.85 8.27
CA HIS A 5 -10.47 9.93 9.20
C HIS A 5 -9.68 8.62 9.16
N LEU A 6 -8.45 8.67 8.64
CA LEU A 6 -7.65 7.47 8.39
C LEU A 6 -7.07 6.83 9.66
N VAL A 7 -6.64 7.67 10.61
CA VAL A 7 -5.94 7.19 11.82
C VAL A 7 -6.93 6.38 12.67
N GLU A 8 -6.52 5.17 13.06
CA GLU A 8 -7.32 4.14 13.73
C GLU A 8 -8.54 3.61 12.95
N ALA A 9 -8.69 3.93 11.65
CA ALA A 9 -9.72 3.32 10.83
C ALA A 9 -9.41 1.85 10.54
N SER A 10 -10.37 0.96 10.87
CA SER A 10 -10.22 -0.46 10.59
C SER A 10 -10.26 -0.76 9.08
N ILE A 11 -9.84 -1.96 8.68
CA ILE A 11 -10.00 -2.44 7.29
C ILE A 11 -11.47 -2.40 6.86
N ALA A 12 -12.40 -2.68 7.78
CA ALA A 12 -13.84 -2.61 7.49
C ALA A 12 -14.30 -1.18 7.22
N ASP A 13 -13.80 -0.19 7.98
CA ASP A 13 -14.12 1.23 7.78
C ASP A 13 -13.56 1.74 6.45
N GLN A 14 -12.31 1.38 6.13
CA GLN A 14 -11.68 1.73 4.86
C GLN A 14 -12.42 1.12 3.66
N ARG A 15 -12.77 -0.17 3.76
CA ARG A 15 -13.55 -0.85 2.72
C ARG A 15 -14.91 -0.17 2.54
N HIS A 16 -15.60 0.15 3.63
CA HIS A 16 -16.88 0.86 3.57
C HIS A 16 -16.73 2.24 2.92
N ALA A 17 -15.69 3.00 3.27
CA ALA A 17 -15.41 4.30 2.65
C ALA A 17 -15.15 4.18 1.14
N LEU A 18 -14.45 3.14 0.69
CA LEU A 18 -14.25 2.85 -0.73
C LEU A 18 -15.56 2.46 -1.43
N GLU A 19 -16.40 1.65 -0.79
CA GLU A 19 -17.70 1.21 -1.32
C GLU A 19 -18.70 2.36 -1.46
N GLN A 20 -18.69 3.30 -0.51
CA GLN A 20 -19.54 4.49 -0.54
C GLN A 20 -18.98 5.59 -1.47
N GLY A 21 -17.76 5.43 -2.00
CA GLY A 21 -17.08 6.46 -2.78
C GLY A 21 -16.69 7.69 -1.97
N THR A 22 -16.63 7.59 -0.63
CA THR A 22 -16.14 8.64 0.27
C THR A 22 -14.65 8.90 0.04
N VAL A 23 -13.91 7.86 -0.35
CA VAL A 23 -12.50 7.92 -0.74
C VAL A 23 -12.26 6.92 -1.86
N THR A 24 -11.30 7.21 -2.74
CA THR A 24 -10.76 6.27 -3.74
C THR A 24 -9.53 5.56 -3.21
N SER A 25 -9.12 4.44 -3.81
CA SER A 25 -7.89 3.74 -3.44
C SER A 25 -6.65 4.62 -3.69
N VAL A 26 -6.65 5.43 -4.75
CA VAL A 26 -5.60 6.44 -5.01
C VAL A 26 -5.53 7.47 -3.89
N GLU A 27 -6.66 8.03 -3.46
CA GLU A 27 -6.71 9.00 -2.36
C GLU A 27 -6.30 8.36 -1.02
N LEU A 28 -6.70 7.12 -0.77
CA LEU A 28 -6.33 6.36 0.42
C LEU A 28 -4.82 6.10 0.46
N THR A 29 -4.23 5.71 -0.66
CA THR A 29 -2.77 5.56 -0.82
C THR A 29 -2.05 6.88 -0.55
N GLY A 30 -2.51 7.97 -1.17
CA GLY A 30 -1.95 9.30 -0.93
C GLY A 30 -2.12 9.78 0.53
N ALA A 31 -3.20 9.36 1.20
CA ALA A 31 -3.43 9.66 2.60
C ALA A 31 -2.42 8.96 3.52
N TYR A 32 -1.99 7.74 3.22
CA TYR A 32 -0.93 7.04 3.96
C TYR A 32 0.48 7.61 3.70
N LEU A 33 0.75 8.15 2.50
CA LEU A 33 2.05 8.75 2.21
C LEU A 33 2.32 10.04 3.00
N ARG A 34 1.28 10.77 3.40
CA ARG A 34 1.42 12.00 4.21
C ARG A 34 2.09 11.77 5.57
N PRO A 35 1.59 10.87 6.45
CA PRO A 35 2.26 10.57 7.71
C PRO A 35 3.62 9.91 7.50
N ILE A 36 3.81 9.11 6.45
CA ILE A 36 5.14 8.57 6.12
C ILE A 36 6.11 9.72 5.83
N ALA A 37 5.77 10.67 4.95
CA ALA A 37 6.62 11.82 4.69
C ALA A 37 6.93 12.62 5.97
N HIS A 38 5.93 12.84 6.82
CA HIS A 38 6.07 13.70 8.00
C HIS A 38 6.79 13.05 9.19
N TYR A 39 6.54 11.77 9.48
CA TYR A 39 7.09 11.06 10.65
C TYR A 39 8.20 10.08 10.32
N ASP A 40 8.19 9.49 9.12
CA ASP A 40 9.15 8.46 8.72
C ASP A 40 10.42 9.07 8.11
N ARG A 41 10.24 10.04 7.22
CA ARG A 41 11.32 10.69 6.46
C ARG A 41 11.77 12.02 7.07
N HIS A 42 10.83 12.73 7.68
CA HIS A 42 11.07 14.01 8.36
C HIS A 42 10.63 13.93 9.83
N GLY A 43 10.71 15.06 10.53
CA GLY A 43 10.27 15.16 11.92
C GLY A 43 11.07 14.24 12.84
N ILE A 44 10.39 13.28 13.48
CA ILE A 44 11.00 12.31 14.39
C ILE A 44 11.80 11.21 13.68
N ALA A 45 11.73 11.14 12.34
CA ALA A 45 12.54 10.28 11.48
C ALA A 45 12.55 8.79 11.90
N LEU A 46 11.36 8.17 11.93
CA LEU A 46 11.20 6.77 12.33
C LEU A 46 11.99 5.78 11.45
N ASN A 47 12.20 6.11 10.16
CA ASN A 47 12.91 5.28 9.19
C ASN A 47 12.39 3.82 9.09
N ALA A 48 11.07 3.63 9.17
CA ALA A 48 10.36 2.36 9.11
C ALA A 48 10.08 1.87 7.68
N VAL A 49 9.98 2.75 6.67
CA VAL A 49 9.65 2.36 5.27
C VAL A 49 10.86 2.50 4.34
N PRO A 50 11.72 1.47 4.20
CA PRO A 50 12.96 1.60 3.44
C PRO A 50 12.74 1.62 1.91
N ILE A 51 11.64 1.04 1.43
CA ILE A 51 11.37 0.84 0.00
C ILE A 51 9.92 1.21 -0.28
N PHE A 52 9.69 2.00 -1.34
CA PHE A 52 8.36 2.28 -1.87
C PHE A 52 8.13 1.49 -3.16
N ASN A 53 6.91 0.99 -3.34
CA ASN A 53 6.50 0.45 -4.64
C ASN A 53 6.27 1.62 -5.63
N PRO A 54 7.07 1.75 -6.72
CA PRO A 54 6.86 2.82 -7.70
C PRO A 54 5.53 2.71 -8.45
N LYS A 55 4.89 1.53 -8.44
CA LYS A 55 3.61 1.25 -9.08
C LYS A 55 2.39 1.45 -8.17
N MET A 56 2.57 1.86 -6.90
CA MET A 56 1.48 1.93 -5.92
C MET A 56 0.26 2.72 -6.40
N PHE A 57 0.46 3.85 -7.10
CA PHE A 57 -0.65 4.63 -7.64
C PHE A 57 -1.29 4.01 -8.88
N GLU A 58 -0.53 3.29 -9.70
CA GLU A 58 -1.06 2.55 -10.85
C GLU A 58 -1.96 1.40 -10.39
N GLU A 59 -1.50 0.65 -9.39
CA GLU A 59 -2.23 -0.45 -8.75
C GLU A 59 -3.50 0.04 -8.05
N ALA A 60 -3.41 1.14 -7.29
CA ALA A 60 -4.56 1.79 -6.66
C ALA A 60 -5.58 2.26 -7.71
N ALA A 61 -5.14 2.91 -8.78
CA ALA A 61 -6.00 3.33 -9.87
C ALA A 61 -6.65 2.14 -10.60
N ALA A 62 -5.96 0.99 -10.68
CA ALA A 62 -6.54 -0.24 -11.21
C ALA A 62 -7.66 -0.78 -10.32
N SER A 63 -7.51 -0.69 -9.00
CA SER A 63 -8.58 -0.99 -8.04
C SER A 63 -9.80 -0.08 -8.23
N ASP A 64 -9.58 1.24 -8.34
CA ASP A 64 -10.66 2.20 -8.57
C ASP A 64 -11.40 1.95 -9.89
N ARG A 65 -10.69 1.52 -10.94
CA ARG A 65 -11.32 1.10 -12.21
C ARG A 65 -12.18 -0.15 -12.01
N ARG A 66 -11.67 -1.19 -11.35
CA ARG A 66 -12.43 -2.42 -11.05
C ARG A 66 -13.68 -2.13 -10.24
N ARG A 67 -13.56 -1.29 -9.21
CA ARG A 67 -14.66 -0.89 -8.32
C ARG A 67 -15.78 -0.19 -9.08
N ARG A 68 -15.46 0.79 -9.92
CA ARG A 68 -16.44 1.47 -10.78
C ARG A 68 -17.17 0.53 -11.76
N GLN A 69 -16.54 -0.58 -12.14
CA GLN A 69 -17.11 -1.59 -13.01
C GLN A 69 -17.89 -2.68 -12.26
N GLY A 70 -17.97 -2.62 -10.92
CA GLY A 70 -18.58 -3.68 -10.11
C GLY A 70 -17.76 -4.99 -10.11
N LYS A 71 -16.45 -4.91 -10.35
CA LYS A 71 -15.53 -6.07 -10.50
C LYS A 71 -14.46 -6.11 -9.41
N THR A 72 -14.81 -5.77 -8.17
CA THR A 72 -13.85 -5.82 -7.05
C THR A 72 -13.35 -7.25 -6.83
N LEU A 73 -12.08 -7.39 -6.47
CA LEU A 73 -11.42 -8.70 -6.30
C LEU A 73 -11.71 -9.38 -4.95
N GLY A 74 -12.30 -8.64 -4.00
CA GLY A 74 -12.60 -9.13 -2.67
C GLY A 74 -12.53 -8.04 -1.61
N PRO A 75 -12.56 -8.42 -0.31
CA PRO A 75 -12.64 -7.46 0.79
C PRO A 75 -11.41 -6.57 0.97
N LEU A 76 -10.28 -6.91 0.33
CA LEU A 76 -9.03 -6.16 0.39
C LEU A 76 -8.72 -5.36 -0.88
N ASP A 77 -9.58 -5.41 -1.92
CA ASP A 77 -9.30 -4.72 -3.18
C ASP A 77 -9.20 -3.19 -2.97
N GLY A 78 -7.99 -2.66 -3.12
CA GLY A 78 -7.68 -1.24 -2.97
C GLY A 78 -7.27 -0.79 -1.57
N ILE A 79 -7.07 -1.71 -0.62
CA ILE A 79 -6.54 -1.41 0.71
C ILE A 79 -5.01 -1.45 0.68
N PRO A 80 -4.30 -0.34 0.97
CA PRO A 80 -2.84 -0.31 1.01
C PRO A 80 -2.28 -1.11 2.20
N TYR A 81 -1.09 -1.69 2.03
CA TYR A 81 -0.38 -2.38 3.10
C TYR A 81 1.14 -2.22 2.95
N THR A 82 1.88 -2.63 3.97
CA THR A 82 3.34 -2.75 3.94
C THR A 82 3.77 -4.20 4.14
N ALA A 83 4.82 -4.63 3.45
CA ALA A 83 5.47 -5.91 3.68
C ALA A 83 6.89 -5.70 4.21
N LYS A 84 7.36 -6.59 5.08
CA LYS A 84 8.76 -6.56 5.54
C LYS A 84 9.69 -6.83 4.35
N ASP A 85 10.85 -6.18 4.30
CA ASP A 85 11.87 -6.32 3.23
C ASP A 85 12.41 -7.76 3.02
N SER A 86 12.04 -8.70 3.89
CA SER A 86 12.29 -10.14 3.69
C SER A 86 11.24 -10.83 2.80
N TYR A 87 10.12 -10.18 2.49
CA TYR A 87 9.10 -10.71 1.57
C TYR A 87 9.45 -10.34 0.15
N LYS A 88 9.42 -11.33 -0.75
CA LYS A 88 9.58 -11.09 -2.18
C LYS A 88 8.31 -10.42 -2.72
N ALA A 89 8.48 -9.24 -3.29
CA ALA A 89 7.50 -8.53 -4.11
C ALA A 89 8.16 -8.24 -5.47
N LYS A 90 7.61 -8.80 -6.53
CA LYS A 90 8.25 -8.88 -7.85
C LYS A 90 8.64 -7.49 -8.37
N GLY A 91 9.91 -7.35 -8.74
CA GLY A 91 10.48 -6.11 -9.27
C GLY A 91 10.97 -5.12 -8.21
N LEU A 92 10.73 -5.38 -6.91
CA LEU A 92 11.36 -4.64 -5.82
C LEU A 92 12.60 -5.37 -5.31
N THR A 93 13.48 -4.63 -4.62
CA THR A 93 14.60 -5.23 -3.90
C THR A 93 14.09 -6.07 -2.72
N VAL A 94 14.83 -7.14 -2.39
CA VAL A 94 14.55 -8.03 -1.25
C VAL A 94 15.84 -8.23 -0.47
N ALA A 95 16.27 -7.17 0.22
CA ALA A 95 17.59 -7.15 0.86
C ALA A 95 17.59 -7.82 2.25
N ALA A 96 16.40 -8.05 2.83
CA ALA A 96 16.21 -8.46 4.22
C ALA A 96 17.02 -7.59 5.22
N GLY A 97 17.21 -6.30 4.91
CA GLY A 97 18.02 -5.36 5.70
C GLY A 97 19.54 -5.57 5.63
N SER A 98 20.05 -6.35 4.68
CA SER A 98 21.49 -6.61 4.51
C SER A 98 22.07 -5.87 3.30
N HIS A 99 23.16 -5.14 3.51
CA HIS A 99 23.91 -4.50 2.42
C HIS A 99 24.42 -5.48 1.36
N ALA A 100 24.67 -6.75 1.73
CA ALA A 100 25.11 -7.76 0.77
C ALA A 100 24.06 -8.04 -0.33
N PHE A 101 22.80 -7.67 -0.09
CA PHE A 101 21.67 -7.93 -0.98
C PHE A 101 20.97 -6.63 -1.42
N GLU A 102 21.60 -5.46 -1.25
CA GLU A 102 20.95 -4.16 -1.54
C GLU A 102 20.52 -3.99 -3.00
N HIS A 103 21.10 -4.76 -3.92
CA HIS A 103 20.74 -4.79 -5.34
C HIS A 103 20.02 -6.07 -5.78
N LEU A 104 19.70 -6.97 -4.85
CA LEU A 104 18.97 -8.21 -5.14
C LEU A 104 17.50 -7.88 -5.40
N VAL A 105 17.05 -8.07 -6.65
CA VAL A 105 15.66 -7.82 -7.08
C VAL A 105 14.87 -9.12 -7.09
N ALA A 106 13.66 -9.10 -6.52
CA ALA A 106 12.76 -10.24 -6.53
C ALA A 106 12.22 -10.52 -7.94
N THR A 107 12.39 -11.75 -8.41
CA THR A 107 11.92 -12.23 -9.73
C THR A 107 10.45 -12.62 -9.76
N ASP A 108 9.88 -12.90 -8.59
CA ASP A 108 8.54 -13.42 -8.35
C ASP A 108 8.06 -12.96 -6.97
N ASP A 109 6.75 -13.04 -6.76
CA ASP A 109 6.12 -12.77 -5.47
C ASP A 109 6.23 -13.99 -4.56
N SER A 110 6.47 -13.73 -3.28
CA SER A 110 6.25 -14.75 -2.25
C SER A 110 4.77 -15.14 -2.19
N PHE A 111 4.48 -16.35 -1.68
CA PHE A 111 3.11 -16.88 -1.65
C PHE A 111 2.09 -15.91 -1.02
N THR A 112 2.44 -15.27 0.11
CA THR A 112 1.56 -14.31 0.78
C THR A 112 1.29 -13.08 -0.09
N ILE A 113 2.31 -12.51 -0.75
CA ILE A 113 2.15 -11.35 -1.62
C ILE A 113 1.28 -11.69 -2.83
N ALA A 114 1.48 -12.85 -3.46
CA ALA A 114 0.67 -13.30 -4.59
C ALA A 114 -0.82 -13.57 -4.25
N ARG A 115 -1.15 -13.67 -2.96
CA ARG A 115 -2.51 -13.91 -2.46
C ARG A 115 -3.24 -12.62 -2.06
N LEU A 116 -2.51 -11.51 -1.90
CA LEU A 116 -3.02 -10.19 -1.57
C LEU A 116 -3.37 -9.42 -2.86
#